data_AF-A0A8B7YBT6-F1
#
_entry.id   AF-A0A8B7YBT6-F1
#
_cell.length_a   1.000
_cell.length_b   1.000
_cell.length_c   1.000
_cell.angle_alpha   90.00
_cell.angle_beta   90.00
_cell.angle_gamma   90.00
#
_symmetry.space_group_name_H-M   'P 1'
#
loop_
_entity.id
_entity.type
_entity.pdbx_description
1 polymer ?
#
loop_
_entity_poly.entity_id
_entity_poly.type
_entity_poly.pdbx_seq_one_letter_code
_entity_poly.pdbx_strand_id
1 'polypeptide(L)'
;MEETTGIQKSSNDSQSHSEEEILEKMGEMSVEKKGKSQDKEGKKGKRAVKDAEHMNRAITQTLSSLHTSEEKIMCLSKKYAELMVEHKALQREVKVQQKQYATLQREKDHLQSEHGRAVLAKSKLESLCRELQRHNKTIKEESLQRSKEEEEKRKEVSAKFQQTINDITTQMQENHTRNLKLKEENLDLATKLKSLVEQYERREEHIEKLFKHKELESQLYDAKIQQANIALAEEKEKYQRDKALWMVEAAENRRKCDVLTKQESELKAQLTVYTEKFEEFQSTLTKSNDVFQTLKQEMDKMTKKIKKLEKETNMWRIRWENTNKSLLATAEQKNHHERESAENRNKVVRLEKLCRALQGERNALLDKARAESNASETSCQQQVEEKEANRRGEEISCLSQEDSKAENVEESSQQDSSKLQEACSSIQDID
;
A
#
# COMPACT_ATOMS: atom_id res chain seq x y z
N MET A 1 -0.87 40.05 -85.59
CA MET A 1 -2.14 40.79 -85.58
C MET A 1 -1.79 42.17 -85.07
N GLU A 2 -1.36 43.01 -85.99
CA GLU A 2 -2.16 44.09 -86.64
C GLU A 2 -1.86 45.40 -85.89
N GLU A 3 -1.06 46.27 -86.49
CA GLU A 3 -1.50 47.53 -87.14
C GLU A 3 -1.83 48.61 -86.08
N THR A 4 -1.36 49.86 -86.09
CA THR A 4 -0.95 50.74 -87.18
C THR A 4 -0.37 52.04 -86.60
N THR A 5 0.76 52.49 -87.16
CA THR A 5 1.09 53.85 -87.63
C THR A 5 0.68 55.12 -86.85
N GLY A 6 1.65 56.05 -86.74
CA GLY A 6 1.49 57.35 -87.40
C GLY A 6 2.02 58.60 -86.68
N ILE A 7 3.03 59.22 -87.32
CA ILE A 7 3.25 60.68 -87.43
C ILE A 7 3.84 61.34 -86.15
N GLN A 8 5.01 61.99 -86.14
CA GLN A 8 5.39 63.14 -86.98
C GLN A 8 6.91 63.34 -86.96
N LYS A 9 7.50 63.41 -88.16
CA LYS A 9 8.87 63.82 -88.44
C LYS A 9 8.75 65.19 -89.13
N SER A 10 9.33 66.25 -88.56
CA SER A 10 9.51 67.51 -89.27
C SER A 10 10.70 68.31 -88.72
N SER A 11 11.73 68.39 -89.56
CA SER A 11 12.48 69.60 -89.92
C SER A 11 12.94 70.55 -88.82
N ASN A 12 14.25 70.58 -88.57
CA ASN A 12 15.06 71.78 -88.79
C ASN A 12 16.56 71.47 -88.59
N ASP A 13 17.20 70.97 -89.65
CA ASP A 13 18.65 71.03 -89.80
C ASP A 13 18.91 71.67 -91.17
N SER A 14 18.95 72.99 -91.18
CA SER A 14 19.27 73.81 -92.36
C SER A 14 19.64 75.22 -91.88
N GLN A 15 20.86 75.40 -91.36
CA GLN A 15 21.62 76.66 -91.44
C GLN A 15 22.94 76.53 -90.64
N SER A 16 23.95 75.93 -91.25
CA SER A 16 25.36 76.08 -90.80
C SER A 16 26.38 76.08 -91.95
N HIS A 17 25.92 76.21 -93.21
CA HIS A 17 26.79 76.38 -94.36
C HIS A 17 26.47 77.69 -95.08
N SER A 18 26.91 78.81 -94.50
CA SER A 18 26.98 80.08 -95.24
C SER A 18 27.86 81.16 -94.57
N GLU A 19 28.78 80.81 -93.67
CA GLU A 19 29.65 81.83 -93.02
C GLU A 19 31.16 81.56 -93.13
N GLU A 20 31.59 80.46 -93.77
CA GLU A 20 33.01 80.13 -93.92
C GLU A 20 33.58 80.44 -95.33
N GLU A 21 32.76 80.99 -96.24
CA GLU A 21 33.14 81.27 -97.64
C GLU A 21 33.28 82.77 -97.98
N ILE A 22 33.30 83.66 -96.98
CA ILE A 22 33.41 85.13 -97.19
C ILE A 22 34.75 85.71 -96.72
N LEU A 23 35.60 84.92 -96.04
CA LEU A 23 36.89 85.40 -95.52
C LEU A 23 38.11 85.16 -96.44
N GLU A 24 37.93 84.57 -97.62
CA GLU A 24 39.02 84.28 -98.57
C GLU A 24 39.08 85.24 -99.79
N LYS A 25 38.32 86.36 -99.77
CA LYS A 25 38.21 87.26 -100.94
C LYS A 25 38.59 88.74 -100.72
N MET A 26 39.35 89.07 -99.68
CA MET A 26 39.89 90.43 -99.49
C MET A 26 41.41 90.49 -99.20
N GLY A 27 42.15 89.40 -99.44
CA GLY A 27 43.61 89.33 -99.26
C GLY A 27 44.44 89.69 -100.50
N GLU A 28 43.83 89.80 -101.67
CA GLU A 28 44.55 90.00 -102.94
C GLU A 28 44.07 91.27 -103.64
N MET A 29 44.66 92.41 -103.28
CA MET A 29 44.88 93.56 -104.18
C MET A 29 45.58 94.67 -103.41
N SER A 30 46.91 94.72 -103.51
CA SER A 30 47.72 95.94 -103.68
C SER A 30 49.20 95.61 -103.56
N VAL A 31 49.73 94.99 -104.61
CA VAL A 31 51.14 95.13 -105.00
C VAL A 31 51.16 96.05 -106.23
N GLU A 32 52.21 96.87 -106.34
CA GLU A 32 52.51 97.88 -107.38
C GLU A 32 51.88 99.28 -107.12
N LYS A 33 52.66 100.37 -107.07
CA LYS A 33 53.62 100.77 -108.12
C LYS A 33 54.70 101.72 -107.58
N LYS A 34 55.97 101.37 -107.82
CA LYS A 34 57.12 102.28 -107.85
C LYS A 34 56.96 103.30 -108.99
N GLY A 35 57.46 104.52 -108.80
CA GLY A 35 57.73 105.47 -109.90
C GLY A 35 58.33 106.77 -109.37
N LYS A 36 59.65 106.84 -109.16
CA LYS A 36 60.61 107.50 -110.08
C LYS A 36 60.10 108.82 -110.67
N SER A 37 60.57 109.92 -110.09
CA SER A 37 60.88 111.14 -110.85
C SER A 37 61.82 112.06 -110.06
N GLN A 38 63.02 111.57 -109.78
CA GLN A 38 64.23 112.37 -110.02
C GLN A 38 64.35 112.54 -111.54
N ASP A 39 65.01 113.61 -111.99
CA ASP A 39 65.49 113.82 -113.38
C ASP A 39 64.57 114.57 -114.38
N LYS A 40 63.96 115.69 -113.95
CA LYS A 40 63.26 116.63 -114.87
C LYS A 40 63.75 118.08 -114.86
N GLU A 41 64.86 118.40 -114.18
CA GLU A 41 65.43 119.77 -114.22
C GLU A 41 66.41 119.98 -115.39
N GLY A 42 67.17 118.96 -115.80
CA GLY A 42 68.18 119.10 -116.87
C GLY A 42 67.63 119.33 -118.30
N LYS A 43 66.36 118.97 -118.57
CA LYS A 43 65.75 119.10 -119.92
C LYS A 43 65.05 120.44 -120.16
N LYS A 44 64.73 121.22 -119.13
CA LYS A 44 64.07 122.54 -119.28
C LYS A 44 65.06 123.64 -119.71
N GLY A 45 66.32 123.57 -119.28
CA GLY A 45 67.35 124.53 -119.66
C GLY A 45 67.65 124.57 -121.17
N LYS A 46 67.78 123.41 -121.84
CA LYS A 46 68.09 123.35 -123.28
C LYS A 46 66.97 123.88 -124.20
N ARG A 47 65.69 123.83 -123.77
CA ARG A 47 64.57 124.43 -124.50
C ARG A 47 64.50 125.95 -124.28
N ALA A 48 64.67 126.39 -123.03
CA ALA A 48 64.68 127.81 -122.69
C ALA A 48 65.81 128.59 -123.41
N VAL A 49 66.98 127.97 -123.59
CA VAL A 49 68.09 128.58 -124.34
C VAL A 49 67.78 128.70 -125.85
N LYS A 50 67.20 127.65 -126.47
CA LYS A 50 66.80 127.71 -127.89
C LYS A 50 65.67 128.71 -128.16
N ASP A 51 64.71 128.80 -127.23
CA ASP A 51 63.61 129.77 -127.31
C ASP A 51 64.11 131.20 -127.10
N ALA A 52 65.08 131.41 -126.19
CA ALA A 52 65.74 132.70 -126.00
C ALA A 52 66.60 133.13 -127.20
N GLU A 53 67.28 132.20 -127.89
CA GLU A 53 68.05 132.47 -129.12
C GLU A 53 67.13 132.77 -130.33
N HIS A 54 66.00 132.06 -130.45
CA HIS A 54 65.00 132.34 -131.47
C HIS A 54 64.34 133.71 -131.26
N MET A 55 64.01 134.04 -130.00
CA MET A 55 63.43 135.34 -129.63
C MET A 55 64.43 136.48 -129.85
N ASN A 56 65.71 136.28 -129.51
CA ASN A 56 66.78 137.24 -129.82
C ASN A 56 66.95 137.47 -131.33
N ARG A 57 66.92 136.41 -132.15
CA ARG A 57 66.96 136.55 -133.62
C ARG A 57 65.76 137.33 -134.17
N ALA A 58 64.55 137.04 -133.67
CA ALA A 58 63.34 137.76 -134.06
C ALA A 58 63.40 139.26 -133.68
N ILE A 59 63.91 139.58 -132.48
CA ILE A 59 64.12 140.96 -132.04
C ILE A 59 65.15 141.67 -132.95
N THR A 60 66.28 141.05 -133.24
CA THR A 60 67.32 141.62 -134.12
C THR A 60 66.80 141.87 -135.54
N GLN A 61 65.97 140.98 -136.09
CA GLN A 61 65.36 141.13 -137.41
C GLN A 61 64.30 142.24 -137.46
N THR A 62 63.55 142.44 -136.37
CA THR A 62 62.57 143.55 -136.25
C THR A 62 63.28 144.90 -136.09
N LEU A 63 64.47 144.90 -135.47
CA LEU A 63 65.30 146.10 -135.29
C LEU A 63 66.08 146.50 -136.55
N SER A 64 66.32 145.58 -137.50
CA SER A 64 67.04 145.87 -138.76
C SER A 64 66.14 146.50 -139.84
N SER A 65 64.82 146.33 -139.77
CA SER A 65 63.87 147.00 -140.68
C SER A 65 63.59 148.47 -140.33
N LEU A 66 64.02 148.93 -139.16
CA LEU A 66 63.80 150.29 -138.67
C LEU A 66 65.02 151.17 -139.00
N HIS A 67 64.81 152.31 -139.64
CA HIS A 67 65.89 153.11 -140.25
C HIS A 67 66.36 154.29 -139.37
N THR A 68 65.65 154.56 -138.27
CA THR A 68 66.03 155.58 -137.28
C THR A 68 66.39 154.94 -135.94
N SER A 69 67.32 155.54 -135.21
CA SER A 69 67.75 155.04 -133.88
C SER A 69 66.60 155.10 -132.85
N GLU A 70 65.68 156.05 -133.01
CA GLU A 70 64.54 156.27 -132.12
C GLU A 70 63.49 155.15 -132.19
N GLU A 71 63.19 154.64 -133.40
CA GLU A 71 62.25 153.53 -133.61
C GLU A 71 62.76 152.21 -132.97
N LYS A 72 64.06 151.96 -133.02
CA LYS A 72 64.69 150.77 -132.42
C LYS A 72 64.58 150.77 -130.90
N ILE A 73 64.78 151.94 -130.27
CA ILE A 73 64.66 152.10 -128.82
C ILE A 73 63.20 151.93 -128.38
N MET A 74 62.24 152.49 -129.12
CA MET A 74 60.82 152.30 -128.82
C MET A 74 60.40 150.83 -128.88
N CYS A 75 60.84 150.09 -129.90
CA CYS A 75 60.51 148.67 -130.04
C CYS A 75 61.09 147.83 -128.88
N LEU A 76 62.34 148.09 -128.47
CA LEU A 76 62.96 147.44 -127.31
C LEU A 76 62.25 147.78 -126.01
N SER A 77 61.90 149.06 -125.80
CA SER A 77 61.15 149.52 -124.62
C SER A 77 59.78 148.85 -124.52
N LYS A 78 59.05 148.76 -125.64
CA LYS A 78 57.77 148.04 -125.72
C LYS A 78 57.93 146.56 -125.36
N LYS A 79 58.97 145.89 -125.89
CA LYS A 79 59.21 144.48 -125.61
C LYS A 79 59.58 144.23 -124.15
N TYR A 80 60.37 145.10 -123.54
CA TYR A 80 60.68 145.03 -122.10
C TYR A 80 59.43 145.26 -121.24
N ALA A 81 58.55 146.19 -121.63
CA ALA A 81 57.28 146.41 -120.95
C ALA A 81 56.36 145.18 -121.03
N GLU A 82 56.24 144.54 -122.21
CA GLU A 82 55.50 143.28 -122.39
C GLU A 82 56.06 142.18 -121.48
N LEU A 83 57.39 142.00 -121.43
CA LEU A 83 58.04 141.00 -120.58
C LEU A 83 57.80 141.27 -119.08
N MET A 84 57.81 142.53 -118.67
CA MET A 84 57.50 142.92 -117.29
C MET A 84 56.03 142.66 -116.93
N VAL A 85 55.11 142.84 -117.88
CA VAL A 85 53.69 142.48 -117.70
C VAL A 85 53.52 140.96 -117.57
N GLU A 86 54.19 140.17 -118.42
CA GLU A 86 54.18 138.70 -118.35
C GLU A 86 54.81 138.19 -117.04
N HIS A 87 55.94 138.75 -116.62
CA HIS A 87 56.56 138.39 -115.33
C HIS A 87 55.63 138.70 -114.16
N LYS A 88 54.96 139.87 -114.17
CA LYS A 88 53.94 140.19 -113.16
C LYS A 88 52.74 139.22 -113.23
N ALA A 89 52.34 138.77 -114.42
CA ALA A 89 51.26 137.79 -114.59
C ALA A 89 51.65 136.41 -114.06
N LEU A 90 52.81 135.89 -114.42
CA LEU A 90 53.35 134.63 -113.89
C LEU A 90 53.58 134.70 -112.39
N GLN A 91 54.06 135.82 -111.86
CA GLN A 91 54.20 136.01 -110.41
C GLN A 91 52.85 135.98 -109.69
N ARG A 92 51.79 136.54 -110.29
CA ARG A 92 50.41 136.39 -109.77
C ARG A 92 49.96 134.94 -109.84
N GLU A 93 50.20 134.24 -110.95
CA GLU A 93 49.83 132.84 -111.12
C GLU A 93 50.53 131.94 -110.10
N VAL A 94 51.84 132.11 -109.89
CA VAL A 94 52.59 131.37 -108.86
C VAL A 94 52.01 131.62 -107.47
N LYS A 95 51.64 132.87 -107.14
CA LYS A 95 50.98 133.18 -105.86
C LYS A 95 49.61 132.50 -105.74
N VAL A 96 48.84 132.40 -106.83
CA VAL A 96 47.55 131.68 -106.84
C VAL A 96 47.77 130.19 -106.64
N GLN A 97 48.69 129.59 -107.40
CA GLN A 97 49.02 128.16 -107.29
C GLN A 97 49.57 127.81 -105.90
N GLN A 98 50.39 128.69 -105.31
CA GLN A 98 50.90 128.48 -103.95
C GLN A 98 49.79 128.55 -102.89
N LYS A 99 48.79 129.43 -103.07
CA LYS A 99 47.59 129.46 -102.21
C LYS A 99 46.70 128.23 -102.40
N GLN A 100 46.53 127.76 -103.65
CA GLN A 100 45.78 126.54 -103.94
C GLN A 100 46.47 125.32 -103.32
N TYR A 101 47.79 125.20 -103.47
CA TYR A 101 48.58 124.14 -102.85
C TYR A 101 48.45 124.16 -101.32
N ALA A 102 48.57 125.33 -100.68
CA ALA A 102 48.38 125.45 -99.23
C ALA A 102 46.96 125.08 -98.78
N THR A 103 45.95 125.29 -99.64
CA THR A 103 44.55 124.94 -99.35
C THR A 103 44.31 123.45 -99.51
N LEU A 104 44.77 122.85 -100.60
CA LEU A 104 44.74 121.40 -100.81
C LEU A 104 45.53 120.64 -99.73
N GLN A 105 46.64 121.20 -99.25
CA GLN A 105 47.41 120.62 -98.15
C GLN A 105 46.60 120.64 -96.84
N ARG A 106 45.93 121.75 -96.53
CA ARG A 106 45.02 121.82 -95.36
C ARG A 106 43.84 120.86 -95.50
N GLU A 107 43.24 120.75 -96.68
CA GLU A 107 42.14 119.81 -96.95
C GLU A 107 42.59 118.35 -96.81
N LYS A 108 43.78 118.02 -97.31
CA LYS A 108 44.39 116.70 -97.13
C LYS A 108 44.58 116.39 -95.65
N ASP A 109 45.16 117.31 -94.89
CA ASP A 109 45.42 117.11 -93.46
C ASP A 109 44.08 117.00 -92.67
N HIS A 110 43.06 117.79 -93.06
CA HIS A 110 41.72 117.68 -92.51
C HIS A 110 41.06 116.33 -92.81
N LEU A 111 41.09 115.87 -94.06
CA LEU A 111 40.57 114.55 -94.45
C LEU A 111 41.33 113.39 -93.79
N GLN A 112 42.64 113.52 -93.62
CA GLN A 112 43.45 112.54 -92.86
C GLN A 112 43.04 112.49 -91.39
N SER A 113 42.79 113.64 -90.77
CA SER A 113 42.28 113.71 -89.38
C SER A 113 40.86 113.13 -89.24
N GLU A 114 39.95 113.46 -90.17
CA GLU A 114 38.60 112.89 -90.22
C GLU A 114 38.65 111.37 -90.43
N HIS A 115 39.50 110.89 -91.34
CA HIS A 115 39.70 109.45 -91.55
C HIS A 115 40.24 108.76 -90.29
N GLY A 116 41.23 109.35 -89.61
CA GLY A 116 41.75 108.83 -88.35
C GLY A 116 40.67 108.74 -87.26
N ARG A 117 39.80 109.75 -87.15
CA ARG A 117 38.64 109.73 -86.24
C ARG A 117 37.63 108.65 -86.62
N ALA A 118 37.33 108.48 -87.91
CA ALA A 118 36.43 107.44 -88.40
C ALA A 118 36.97 106.03 -88.12
N VAL A 119 38.27 105.80 -88.29
CA VAL A 119 38.93 104.52 -87.97
C VAL A 119 38.84 104.21 -86.48
N LEU A 120 39.08 105.19 -85.60
CA LEU A 120 38.95 105.01 -84.16
C LEU A 120 37.49 104.73 -83.75
N ALA A 121 36.52 105.44 -84.33
CA ALA A 121 35.10 105.19 -84.10
C ALA A 121 34.69 103.79 -84.56
N LYS A 122 35.17 103.35 -85.74
CA LYS A 122 34.97 101.99 -86.26
C LYS A 122 35.55 100.95 -85.31
N SER A 123 36.80 101.09 -84.88
CA SER A 123 37.44 100.18 -83.92
C SER A 123 36.67 100.09 -82.60
N LYS A 124 36.17 101.23 -82.08
CA LYS A 124 35.33 101.25 -80.87
C LYS A 124 34.00 100.53 -81.06
N LEU A 125 33.33 100.73 -82.21
CA LEU A 125 32.09 100.04 -82.54
C LEU A 125 32.31 98.53 -82.73
N GLU A 126 33.41 98.12 -83.37
CA GLU A 126 33.78 96.72 -83.53
C GLU A 126 34.05 96.05 -82.17
N SER A 127 34.74 96.73 -81.26
CA SER A 127 34.94 96.25 -79.89
C SER A 127 33.62 96.08 -79.16
N LEU A 128 32.73 97.09 -79.23
CA LEU A 128 31.41 97.04 -78.59
C LEU A 128 30.54 95.93 -79.19
N CYS A 129 30.58 95.71 -80.51
CA CYS A 129 29.85 94.62 -81.16
C CYS A 129 30.36 93.25 -80.71
N ARG A 130 31.69 93.07 -80.59
CA ARG A 130 32.28 91.83 -80.06
C ARG A 130 31.90 91.60 -78.60
N GLU A 131 31.91 92.64 -77.77
CA GLU A 131 31.47 92.56 -76.37
C GLU A 131 29.99 92.23 -76.26
N LEU A 132 29.12 92.87 -77.06
CA LEU A 132 27.70 92.59 -77.12
C LEU A 132 27.43 91.14 -77.59
N GLN A 133 28.18 90.65 -78.58
CA GLN A 133 28.10 89.26 -79.02
C GLN A 133 28.52 88.28 -77.93
N ARG A 134 29.62 88.57 -77.20
CA ARG A 134 30.03 87.77 -76.04
C ARG A 134 28.96 87.77 -74.95
N HIS A 135 28.42 88.93 -74.57
CA HIS A 135 27.35 89.03 -73.58
C HIS A 135 26.10 88.25 -74.01
N ASN A 136 25.67 88.36 -75.27
CA ASN A 136 24.54 87.59 -75.79
C ASN A 136 24.82 86.08 -75.75
N LYS A 137 26.04 85.65 -76.09
CA LYS A 137 26.45 84.25 -76.00
C LYS A 137 26.41 83.76 -74.55
N THR A 138 27.01 84.50 -73.62
CA THR A 138 26.99 84.19 -72.19
C THR A 138 25.56 84.14 -71.63
N ILE A 139 24.70 85.10 -71.97
CA ILE A 139 23.29 85.10 -71.53
C ILE A 139 22.54 83.88 -72.06
N LYS A 140 22.76 83.49 -73.33
CA LYS A 140 22.17 82.27 -73.89
C LYS A 140 22.66 81.02 -73.18
N GLU A 141 23.97 80.92 -72.92
CA GLU A 141 24.57 79.80 -72.19
C GLU A 141 24.07 79.71 -70.75
N GLU A 142 24.03 80.83 -70.01
CA GLU A 142 23.51 80.91 -68.64
C GLU A 142 22.00 80.64 -68.57
N SER A 143 21.23 81.10 -69.56
CA SER A 143 19.78 80.82 -69.64
C SER A 143 19.52 79.34 -69.89
N LEU A 144 20.29 78.72 -70.79
CA LEU A 144 20.19 77.29 -71.07
C LEU A 144 20.62 76.48 -69.84
N GLN A 145 21.71 76.88 -69.19
CA GLN A 145 22.22 76.22 -67.99
C GLN A 145 21.22 76.32 -66.83
N ARG A 146 20.66 77.51 -66.57
CA ARG A 146 19.58 77.69 -65.57
C ARG A 146 18.36 76.84 -65.88
N SER A 147 17.96 76.74 -67.15
CA SER A 147 16.85 75.87 -67.55
C SER A 147 17.12 74.40 -67.25
N LYS A 148 18.35 73.92 -67.50
CA LYS A 148 18.77 72.55 -67.18
C LYS A 148 18.79 72.29 -65.68
N GLU A 149 19.36 73.21 -64.91
CA GLU A 149 19.43 73.11 -63.43
C GLU A 149 18.03 73.13 -62.79
N GLU A 150 17.11 73.97 -63.29
CA GLU A 150 15.72 73.98 -62.80
C GLU A 150 15.00 72.66 -63.18
N GLU A 151 15.24 72.12 -64.37
CA GLU A 151 14.69 70.83 -64.78
C GLU A 151 15.24 69.68 -63.93
N GLU A 152 16.54 69.66 -63.62
CA GLU A 152 17.15 68.69 -62.70
C GLU A 152 16.57 68.80 -61.29
N LYS A 153 16.41 70.01 -60.74
CA LYS A 153 15.74 70.21 -59.44
C LYS A 153 14.31 69.68 -59.44
N ARG A 154 13.55 69.89 -60.53
CA ARG A 154 12.20 69.31 -60.67
C ARG A 154 12.24 67.78 -60.67
N LYS A 155 13.18 67.18 -61.42
CA LYS A 155 13.37 65.72 -61.46
C LYS A 155 13.75 65.16 -60.08
N GLU A 156 14.67 65.81 -59.37
CA GLU A 156 15.07 65.40 -58.01
C GLU A 156 13.93 65.48 -57.01
N VAL A 157 13.15 66.58 -57.01
CA VAL A 157 12.00 66.72 -56.12
C VAL A 157 10.94 65.67 -56.43
N SER A 158 10.65 65.43 -57.72
CA SER A 158 9.71 64.38 -58.13
C SER A 158 10.20 62.99 -57.70
N ALA A 159 11.49 62.70 -57.85
CA ALA A 159 12.10 61.45 -57.44
C ALA A 159 12.02 61.26 -55.92
N LYS A 160 12.33 62.30 -55.12
CA LYS A 160 12.21 62.27 -53.66
C LYS A 160 10.76 62.05 -53.21
N PHE A 161 9.80 62.69 -53.87
CA PHE A 161 8.39 62.50 -53.56
C PHE A 161 7.93 61.07 -53.86
N GLN A 162 8.32 60.54 -55.02
CA GLN A 162 8.02 59.16 -55.40
C GLN A 162 8.70 58.13 -54.47
N GLN A 163 9.95 58.37 -54.09
CA GLN A 163 10.68 57.56 -53.10
C GLN A 163 9.92 57.55 -51.76
N THR A 164 9.50 58.73 -51.27
CA THR A 164 8.77 58.85 -50.00
C THR A 164 7.44 58.10 -50.05
N ILE A 165 6.71 58.17 -51.17
CA ILE A 165 5.47 57.40 -51.35
C ILE A 165 5.75 55.89 -51.32
N ASN A 166 6.81 55.45 -52.01
CA ASN A 166 7.19 54.03 -52.02
C ASN A 166 7.60 53.55 -50.62
N ASP A 167 8.34 54.36 -49.86
CA ASP A 167 8.76 54.05 -48.50
C ASP A 167 7.54 53.97 -47.55
N ILE A 168 6.60 54.91 -47.64
CA ILE A 168 5.34 54.87 -46.88
C ILE A 168 4.53 53.62 -47.24
N THR A 169 4.44 53.30 -48.53
CA THR A 169 3.71 52.12 -49.02
C THR A 169 4.34 50.83 -48.49
N THR A 170 5.67 50.75 -48.51
CA THR A 170 6.44 49.61 -47.97
C THR A 170 6.22 49.47 -46.47
N GLN A 171 6.31 50.57 -45.70
CA GLN A 171 6.04 50.55 -44.27
C GLN A 171 4.61 50.12 -43.95
N MET A 172 3.62 50.57 -44.74
CA MET A 172 2.23 50.17 -44.57
C MET A 172 2.05 48.67 -44.82
N GLN A 173 2.69 48.13 -45.87
CA GLN A 173 2.67 46.69 -46.18
C GLN A 173 3.37 45.85 -45.11
N GLU A 174 4.53 46.30 -44.62
CA GLU A 174 5.25 45.65 -43.53
C GLU A 174 4.42 45.63 -42.24
N ASN A 175 3.80 46.76 -41.88
CA ASN A 175 2.94 46.85 -40.71
C ASN A 175 1.73 45.93 -40.87
N HIS A 176 1.07 45.93 -42.04
CA HIS A 176 -0.04 45.02 -42.33
C HIS A 176 0.39 43.55 -42.18
N THR A 177 1.53 43.18 -42.74
CA THR A 177 2.09 41.82 -42.64
C THR A 177 2.40 41.45 -41.19
N ARG A 178 2.98 42.37 -40.42
CA ARG A 178 3.26 42.17 -38.99
C ARG A 178 1.97 42.02 -38.18
N ASN A 179 0.93 42.79 -38.51
CA ASN A 179 -0.38 42.70 -37.87
C ASN A 179 -1.06 41.35 -38.16
N LEU A 180 -0.96 40.84 -39.40
CA LEU A 180 -1.44 39.52 -39.77
C LEU A 180 -0.71 38.41 -38.99
N LYS A 181 0.62 38.47 -38.91
CA LYS A 181 1.41 37.52 -38.09
C LYS A 181 1.01 37.54 -36.62
N LEU A 182 0.83 38.73 -36.03
CA LEU A 182 0.36 38.85 -34.65
C LEU A 182 -1.04 38.28 -34.44
N LYS A 183 -1.93 38.39 -35.43
CA LYS A 183 -3.27 37.77 -35.37
C LYS A 183 -3.18 36.25 -35.43
N GLU A 184 -2.32 35.72 -36.29
CA GLU A 184 -2.05 34.28 -36.40
C GLU A 184 -1.44 33.72 -35.11
N GLU A 185 -0.41 34.37 -34.57
CA GLU A 185 0.20 33.99 -33.29
C GLU A 185 -0.81 34.03 -32.13
N ASN A 186 -1.68 35.04 -32.08
CA ASN A 186 -2.74 35.10 -31.07
C ASN A 186 -3.76 33.97 -31.23
N LEU A 187 -4.12 33.60 -32.47
CA LEU A 187 -5.01 32.48 -32.75
C LEU A 187 -4.37 31.15 -32.31
N ASP A 188 -3.09 30.96 -32.60
CA ASP A 188 -2.32 29.78 -32.18
C ASP A 188 -2.21 29.69 -30.66
N LEU A 189 -1.94 30.81 -29.99
CA LEU A 189 -1.89 30.87 -28.53
C LEU A 189 -3.27 30.55 -27.93
N ALA A 190 -4.35 31.10 -28.46
CA ALA A 190 -5.71 30.78 -28.02
C ALA A 190 -6.04 29.30 -28.21
N THR A 191 -5.62 28.71 -29.34
CA THR A 191 -5.82 27.28 -29.64
C THR A 191 -5.02 26.40 -28.68
N LYS A 192 -3.77 26.76 -28.37
CA LYS A 192 -2.93 26.06 -27.37
C LYS A 192 -3.52 26.14 -25.97
N LEU A 193 -4.00 27.32 -25.56
CA LEU A 193 -4.67 27.51 -24.28
C LEU A 193 -5.94 26.67 -24.19
N LYS A 194 -6.76 26.65 -25.24
CA LYS A 194 -7.96 25.81 -25.31
C LYS A 194 -7.61 24.32 -25.18
N SER A 195 -6.61 23.84 -25.93
CA SER A 195 -6.13 22.45 -25.83
C SER A 195 -5.63 22.11 -24.42
N LEU A 196 -4.92 23.04 -23.77
CA LEU A 196 -4.44 22.86 -22.42
C LEU A 196 -5.60 22.74 -21.42
N VAL A 197 -6.60 23.62 -21.51
CA VAL A 197 -7.82 23.55 -20.68
C VAL A 197 -8.54 22.21 -20.86
N GLU A 198 -8.78 21.79 -22.10
CA GLU A 198 -9.43 20.50 -22.37
C GLU A 198 -8.59 19.30 -21.87
N GLN A 199 -7.26 19.40 -21.84
CA GLN A 199 -6.41 18.37 -21.22
C GLN A 199 -6.55 18.34 -19.70
N TYR A 200 -6.66 19.50 -19.06
CA TYR A 200 -6.89 19.58 -17.62
C TYR A 200 -8.26 19.04 -17.24
N GLU A 201 -9.32 19.40 -17.98
CA GLU A 201 -10.67 18.87 -17.77
C GLU A 201 -10.68 17.33 -17.89
N ARG A 202 -10.05 16.76 -18.93
CA ARG A 202 -9.93 15.30 -19.07
C ARG A 202 -9.14 14.65 -17.93
N ARG A 203 -8.08 15.29 -17.42
CA ARG A 203 -7.33 14.79 -16.26
C ARG A 203 -8.17 14.85 -14.99
N GLU A 204 -8.91 15.93 -14.79
CA GLU A 204 -9.77 16.12 -13.62
C GLU A 204 -10.90 15.08 -13.61
N GLU A 205 -11.57 14.84 -14.74
CA GLU A 205 -12.55 13.76 -14.90
C GLU A 205 -11.95 12.37 -14.58
N HIS A 206 -10.71 12.12 -15.02
CA HIS A 206 -10.04 10.85 -14.74
C HIS A 206 -9.73 10.70 -13.24
N ILE A 207 -9.26 11.77 -12.60
CA ILE A 207 -9.00 11.81 -11.16
C ILE A 207 -10.30 11.59 -10.39
N GLU A 208 -11.40 12.24 -10.78
CA GLU A 208 -12.71 12.07 -10.15
C GLU A 208 -13.21 10.61 -10.25
N LYS A 209 -13.02 9.96 -11.42
CA LYS A 209 -13.32 8.53 -11.59
C LYS A 209 -12.47 7.64 -10.69
N LEU A 210 -11.18 7.93 -10.54
CA LEU A 210 -10.29 7.21 -9.63
C LEU A 210 -10.71 7.40 -8.17
N PHE A 211 -11.09 8.61 -7.77
CA PHE A 211 -11.62 8.88 -6.44
C PHE A 211 -12.89 8.08 -6.17
N LYS A 212 -13.86 8.11 -7.09
CA LYS A 212 -15.08 7.28 -6.98
C LYS A 212 -14.78 5.80 -6.87
N HIS A 213 -13.84 5.28 -7.68
CA HIS A 213 -13.40 3.88 -7.58
C HIS A 213 -12.81 3.58 -6.20
N LYS A 214 -11.92 4.43 -5.69
CA LYS A 214 -11.26 4.23 -4.38
C LYS A 214 -12.24 4.35 -3.22
N GLU A 215 -13.22 5.23 -3.31
CA GLU A 215 -14.28 5.36 -2.31
C GLU A 215 -15.17 4.11 -2.28
N LEU A 216 -15.59 3.59 -3.44
CA LEU A 216 -16.33 2.33 -3.51
C LEU A 216 -15.50 1.15 -3.00
N GLU A 217 -14.20 1.11 -3.28
CA GLU A 217 -13.28 0.09 -2.77
C GLU A 217 -13.19 0.16 -1.23
N SER A 218 -13.09 1.37 -0.65
CA SER A 218 -13.11 1.57 0.80
C SER A 218 -14.43 1.11 1.42
N GLN A 219 -15.57 1.50 0.84
CA GLN A 219 -16.90 1.08 1.31
C GLN A 219 -17.06 -0.44 1.28
N LEU A 220 -16.51 -1.11 0.26
CA LEU A 220 -16.52 -2.56 0.16
C LEU A 220 -15.69 -3.21 1.28
N TYR A 221 -14.51 -2.67 1.60
CA TYR A 221 -13.71 -3.18 2.72
C TYR A 221 -14.39 -2.95 4.07
N ASP A 222 -14.99 -1.77 4.28
CA ASP A 222 -15.75 -1.47 5.50
C ASP A 222 -16.93 -2.43 5.67
N ALA A 223 -17.68 -2.69 4.60
CA ALA A 223 -18.78 -3.65 4.61
C ALA A 223 -18.30 -5.09 4.92
N LYS A 224 -17.16 -5.51 4.37
CA LYS A 224 -16.57 -6.83 4.69
C LYS A 224 -16.15 -6.94 6.15
N ILE A 225 -15.53 -5.89 6.70
CA ILE A 225 -15.15 -5.84 8.12
C ILE A 225 -16.41 -5.89 9.00
N GLN A 226 -17.45 -5.11 8.65
CA GLN A 226 -18.72 -5.15 9.37
C GLN A 226 -19.37 -6.53 9.33
N GLN A 227 -19.40 -7.18 8.17
CA GLN A 227 -19.93 -8.54 8.02
C GLN A 227 -19.16 -9.55 8.89
N ALA A 228 -17.82 -9.49 8.88
CA ALA A 228 -16.99 -10.37 9.71
C ALA A 228 -17.21 -10.13 11.21
N ASN A 229 -17.37 -8.87 11.62
CA ASN A 229 -17.66 -8.51 13.01
C ASN A 229 -19.03 -9.04 13.47
N ILE A 230 -20.06 -8.96 12.63
CA ILE A 230 -21.39 -9.52 12.92
C ILE A 230 -21.30 -11.04 13.06
N ALA A 231 -20.69 -11.74 12.10
CA ALA A 231 -20.53 -13.20 12.16
C ALA A 231 -19.75 -13.64 13.41
N LEU A 232 -18.69 -12.90 13.79
CA LEU A 232 -17.96 -13.15 15.02
C LEU A 232 -18.82 -12.93 16.28
N ALA A 233 -19.67 -11.91 16.29
CA ALA A 233 -20.57 -11.63 17.40
C ALA A 233 -21.64 -12.73 17.53
N GLU A 234 -22.22 -13.20 16.43
CA GLU A 234 -23.18 -14.30 16.38
C GLU A 234 -22.57 -15.61 16.92
N GLU A 235 -21.38 -15.98 16.46
CA GLU A 235 -20.66 -17.17 16.94
C GLU A 235 -20.29 -17.06 18.42
N LYS A 236 -19.86 -15.88 18.89
CA LYS A 236 -19.62 -15.63 20.32
C LYS A 236 -20.90 -15.82 21.12
N GLU A 237 -22.02 -15.29 20.67
CA GLU A 237 -23.30 -15.40 21.36
C GLU A 237 -23.79 -16.85 21.40
N LYS A 238 -23.65 -17.59 20.29
CA LYS A 238 -23.94 -19.02 20.21
C LYS A 238 -23.07 -19.82 21.18
N TYR A 239 -21.76 -19.59 21.18
CA TYR A 239 -20.84 -20.24 22.12
C TYR A 239 -21.23 -19.96 23.57
N GLN A 240 -21.62 -18.72 23.91
CA GLN A 240 -22.07 -18.40 25.28
C GLN A 240 -23.37 -19.12 25.65
N ARG A 241 -24.33 -19.24 24.72
CA ARG A 241 -25.56 -20.01 24.92
C ARG A 241 -25.26 -21.49 25.15
N ASP A 242 -24.47 -22.10 24.29
CA ASP A 242 -24.10 -23.51 24.38
C ASP A 242 -23.34 -23.78 25.70
N LYS A 243 -22.39 -22.92 26.04
CA LYS A 243 -21.67 -22.99 27.32
C LYS A 243 -22.63 -22.91 28.51
N ALA A 244 -23.63 -22.03 28.48
CA ALA A 244 -24.62 -21.93 29.54
C ALA A 244 -25.48 -23.19 29.65
N LEU A 245 -25.90 -23.78 28.52
CA LEU A 245 -26.63 -25.04 28.50
C LEU A 245 -25.81 -26.19 29.10
N TRP A 246 -24.55 -26.34 28.68
CA TRP A 246 -23.64 -27.35 29.23
C TRP A 246 -23.43 -27.19 30.74
N MET A 247 -23.31 -25.95 31.23
CA MET A 247 -23.19 -25.69 32.67
C MET A 247 -24.43 -26.12 33.45
N VAL A 248 -25.63 -25.89 32.90
CA VAL A 248 -26.89 -26.33 33.52
C VAL A 248 -27.00 -27.85 33.52
N GLU A 249 -26.71 -28.50 32.40
CA GLU A 249 -26.76 -29.96 32.29
C GLU A 249 -25.74 -30.64 33.22
N ALA A 250 -24.52 -30.11 33.30
CA ALA A 250 -23.51 -30.60 34.23
C ALA A 250 -23.95 -30.47 35.69
N ALA A 251 -24.62 -29.35 36.04
CA ALA A 251 -25.17 -29.15 37.38
C ALA A 251 -26.35 -30.11 37.68
N GLU A 252 -27.20 -30.40 36.70
CA GLU A 252 -28.30 -31.37 36.84
C GLU A 252 -27.78 -32.80 36.99
N ASN A 253 -26.81 -33.20 36.16
CA ASN A 253 -26.17 -34.52 36.25
C ASN A 253 -25.45 -34.69 37.59
N ARG A 254 -24.76 -33.66 38.08
CA ARG A 254 -24.19 -33.68 39.43
C ARG A 254 -25.26 -33.90 40.50
N ARG A 255 -26.39 -33.19 40.44
CA ARG A 255 -27.51 -33.42 41.37
C ARG A 255 -28.06 -34.84 41.30
N LYS A 256 -28.19 -35.42 40.10
CA LYS A 256 -28.63 -36.82 39.92
C LYS A 256 -27.66 -37.79 40.60
N CYS A 257 -26.35 -37.61 40.39
CA CYS A 257 -25.33 -38.41 41.06
C CYS A 257 -25.40 -38.28 42.58
N ASP A 258 -25.57 -37.07 43.11
CA ASP A 258 -25.68 -36.84 44.56
C ASP A 258 -26.90 -37.57 45.16
N VAL A 259 -28.04 -37.57 44.46
CA VAL A 259 -29.24 -38.31 44.86
C VAL A 259 -29.01 -39.82 44.84
N LEU A 260 -28.45 -40.36 43.76
CA LEU A 260 -28.14 -41.78 43.65
C LEU A 260 -27.15 -42.24 44.71
N THR A 261 -26.13 -41.44 45.00
CA THR A 261 -25.13 -41.73 46.04
C THR A 261 -25.79 -41.78 47.43
N LYS A 262 -26.73 -40.87 47.72
CA LYS A 262 -27.51 -40.90 48.96
C LYS A 262 -28.39 -42.15 49.05
N GLN A 263 -29.09 -42.49 47.97
CA GLN A 263 -29.92 -43.72 47.91
C GLN A 263 -29.07 -44.98 48.09
N GLU A 264 -27.90 -45.05 47.44
CA GLU A 264 -26.96 -46.16 47.60
C GLU A 264 -26.49 -46.29 49.05
N SER A 265 -26.16 -45.17 49.70
CA SER A 265 -25.79 -45.12 51.12
C SER A 265 -26.93 -45.61 52.03
N GLU A 266 -28.17 -45.17 51.78
CA GLU A 266 -29.35 -45.61 52.52
C GLU A 266 -29.62 -47.12 52.34
N LEU A 267 -29.52 -47.64 51.13
CA LEU A 267 -29.69 -49.07 50.84
C LEU A 267 -28.57 -49.91 51.48
N LYS A 268 -27.33 -49.43 51.45
CA LYS A 268 -26.21 -50.06 52.17
C LYS A 268 -26.48 -50.10 53.67
N ALA A 269 -26.97 -49.01 54.27
CA ALA A 269 -27.35 -48.98 55.67
C ALA A 269 -28.49 -49.97 55.98
N GLN A 270 -29.50 -50.07 55.12
CA GLN A 270 -30.56 -51.08 55.26
C GLN A 270 -30.01 -52.51 55.17
N LEU A 271 -29.11 -52.80 54.23
CA LEU A 271 -28.44 -54.09 54.11
C LEU A 271 -27.66 -54.42 55.38
N THR A 272 -26.94 -53.46 55.96
CA THR A 272 -26.26 -53.64 57.25
C THR A 272 -27.25 -54.04 58.35
N VAL A 273 -28.37 -53.32 58.49
CA VAL A 273 -29.40 -53.66 59.49
C VAL A 273 -30.00 -55.06 59.26
N TYR A 274 -30.26 -55.44 58.01
CA TYR A 274 -30.74 -56.80 57.71
C TYR A 274 -29.69 -57.87 58.00
N THR A 275 -28.42 -57.58 57.76
CA THR A 275 -27.29 -58.46 58.08
C THR A 275 -27.20 -58.66 59.59
N GLU A 276 -27.24 -57.57 60.37
CA GLU A 276 -27.28 -57.61 61.83
C GLU A 276 -28.47 -58.43 62.34
N LYS A 277 -29.68 -58.20 61.82
CA LYS A 277 -30.87 -58.99 62.17
C LYS A 277 -30.69 -60.48 61.84
N PHE A 278 -30.10 -60.79 60.69
CA PHE A 278 -29.85 -62.18 60.30
C PHE A 278 -28.83 -62.83 61.25
N GLU A 279 -27.78 -62.12 61.63
CA GLU A 279 -26.82 -62.56 62.65
C GLU A 279 -27.49 -62.78 64.01
N GLU A 280 -28.41 -61.90 64.44
CA GLU A 280 -29.22 -62.09 65.64
C GLU A 280 -30.10 -63.35 65.55
N PHE A 281 -30.75 -63.59 64.41
CA PHE A 281 -31.53 -64.80 64.16
C PHE A 281 -30.66 -66.05 64.19
N GLN A 282 -29.49 -66.04 63.53
CA GLN A 282 -28.53 -67.13 63.57
C GLN A 282 -28.01 -67.38 64.98
N SER A 283 -27.70 -66.33 65.74
CA SER A 283 -27.30 -66.42 67.15
C SER A 283 -28.40 -67.07 67.99
N THR A 284 -29.65 -66.64 67.80
CA THR A 284 -30.82 -67.18 68.50
C THR A 284 -31.09 -68.63 68.11
N LEU A 285 -30.96 -68.96 66.83
CA LEU A 285 -31.13 -70.31 66.31
C LEU A 285 -30.05 -71.25 66.87
N THR A 286 -28.80 -70.78 66.94
CA THR A 286 -27.68 -71.52 67.54
C THR A 286 -27.96 -71.78 69.02
N LYS A 287 -28.34 -70.75 69.79
CA LYS A 287 -28.75 -70.89 71.20
C LYS A 287 -29.92 -71.86 71.36
N SER A 288 -30.92 -71.79 70.49
CA SER A 288 -32.06 -72.71 70.50
C SER A 288 -31.62 -74.15 70.23
N ASN A 289 -30.71 -74.36 69.27
CA ASN A 289 -30.17 -75.68 68.96
C ASN A 289 -29.36 -76.23 70.14
N ASP A 290 -28.59 -75.39 70.82
CA ASP A 290 -27.89 -75.76 72.06
C ASP A 290 -28.88 -76.20 73.15
N VAL A 291 -29.99 -75.46 73.34
CA VAL A 291 -31.06 -75.84 74.27
C VAL A 291 -31.74 -77.16 73.85
N PHE A 292 -31.96 -77.39 72.56
CA PHE A 292 -32.46 -78.68 72.09
C PHE A 292 -31.48 -79.82 72.36
N GLN A 293 -30.18 -79.58 72.18
CA GLN A 293 -29.15 -80.57 72.51
C GLN A 293 -29.11 -80.86 74.01
N THR A 294 -29.19 -79.86 74.88
CA THR A 294 -29.22 -80.08 76.34
C THR A 294 -30.47 -80.85 76.76
N LEU A 295 -31.65 -80.48 76.26
CA LEU A 295 -32.90 -81.23 76.51
C LEU A 295 -32.82 -82.67 76.02
N LYS A 296 -32.22 -82.92 74.85
CA LYS A 296 -31.99 -84.28 74.34
C LYS A 296 -31.07 -85.05 75.27
N GLN A 297 -29.96 -84.45 75.72
CA GLN A 297 -29.06 -85.06 76.68
C GLN A 297 -29.75 -85.36 78.02
N GLU A 298 -30.61 -84.46 78.50
CA GLU A 298 -31.42 -84.67 79.70
C GLU A 298 -32.45 -85.79 79.52
N MET A 299 -33.14 -85.86 78.39
CA MET A 299 -34.03 -86.97 78.03
C MET A 299 -33.28 -88.30 77.97
N ASP A 300 -32.07 -88.34 77.40
CA ASP A 300 -31.23 -89.55 77.38
C ASP A 300 -30.79 -89.97 78.79
N LYS A 301 -30.42 -89.01 79.65
CA LYS A 301 -30.12 -89.25 81.07
C LYS A 301 -31.35 -89.78 81.80
N MET A 302 -32.51 -89.17 81.57
CA MET A 302 -33.78 -89.59 82.16
C MET A 302 -34.16 -91.00 81.70
N THR A 303 -34.03 -91.31 80.41
CA THR A 303 -34.25 -92.64 79.83
C THR A 303 -33.30 -93.69 80.43
N LYS A 304 -32.01 -93.35 80.59
CA LYS A 304 -31.05 -94.23 81.29
C LYS A 304 -31.44 -94.44 82.76
N LYS A 305 -31.94 -93.42 83.43
CA LYS A 305 -32.43 -93.50 84.83
C LYS A 305 -33.68 -94.38 84.92
N ILE A 306 -34.63 -94.23 84.00
CA ILE A 306 -35.80 -95.11 83.88
C ILE A 306 -35.36 -96.56 83.69
N LYS A 307 -34.46 -96.85 82.73
CA LYS A 307 -33.93 -98.21 82.51
C LYS A 307 -33.22 -98.80 83.74
N LYS A 308 -32.52 -97.98 84.54
CA LYS A 308 -31.93 -98.42 85.82
C LYS A 308 -33.01 -98.79 86.82
N LEU A 309 -34.00 -97.91 87.02
CA LEU A 309 -35.12 -98.16 87.92
C LEU A 309 -35.95 -99.39 87.49
N GLU A 310 -36.14 -99.61 86.19
CA GLU A 310 -36.79 -100.82 85.67
C GLU A 310 -36.00 -102.09 86.01
N LYS A 311 -34.67 -102.07 85.86
CA LYS A 311 -33.80 -103.19 86.25
C LYS A 311 -33.83 -103.45 87.76
N GLU A 312 -33.78 -102.39 88.56
CA GLU A 312 -33.91 -102.48 90.02
C GLU A 312 -35.28 -103.04 90.41
N THR A 313 -36.36 -102.57 89.80
CA THR A 313 -37.72 -103.08 90.02
C THR A 313 -37.83 -104.56 89.64
N ASN A 314 -37.24 -104.96 88.51
CA ASN A 314 -37.19 -106.36 88.07
C ASN A 314 -36.38 -107.23 89.04
N MET A 315 -35.24 -106.74 89.52
CA MET A 315 -34.42 -107.41 90.54
C MET A 315 -35.22 -107.61 91.84
N TRP A 316 -35.90 -106.57 92.33
CA TRP A 316 -36.74 -106.66 93.52
C TRP A 316 -37.90 -107.64 93.33
N ARG A 317 -38.50 -107.70 92.13
CA ARG A 317 -39.53 -108.70 91.79
C ARG A 317 -38.98 -110.13 91.87
N ILE A 318 -37.83 -110.40 91.24
CA ILE A 318 -37.18 -111.72 91.28
C ILE A 318 -36.80 -112.09 92.72
N ARG A 319 -36.27 -111.14 93.50
CA ARG A 319 -35.97 -111.35 94.92
C ARG A 319 -37.22 -111.75 95.68
N TRP A 320 -38.30 -110.99 95.54
CA TRP A 320 -39.58 -111.26 96.18
C TRP A 320 -40.14 -112.63 95.78
N GLU A 321 -40.12 -112.99 94.49
CA GLU A 321 -40.52 -114.31 93.99
C GLU A 321 -39.70 -115.45 94.62
N ASN A 322 -38.39 -115.25 94.78
CA ASN A 322 -37.51 -116.23 95.42
C ASN A 322 -37.77 -116.37 96.91
N THR A 323 -37.94 -115.26 97.65
CA THR A 323 -38.29 -115.33 99.08
C THR A 323 -39.65 -116.01 99.27
N ASN A 324 -40.61 -115.72 98.39
CA ASN A 324 -41.93 -116.34 98.40
C ASN A 324 -41.86 -117.85 98.08
N LYS A 325 -41.01 -118.26 97.14
CA LYS A 325 -40.71 -119.69 96.88
C LYS A 325 -40.10 -120.38 98.11
N SER A 326 -39.12 -119.76 98.77
CA SER A 326 -38.53 -120.30 100.00
C SER A 326 -39.54 -120.39 101.15
N LEU A 327 -40.45 -119.41 101.24
CA LEU A 327 -41.56 -119.42 102.21
C LEU A 327 -42.54 -120.57 101.92
N LEU A 328 -42.89 -120.82 100.65
CA LEU A 328 -43.70 -121.96 100.25
C LEU A 328 -43.03 -123.30 100.57
N ALA A 329 -41.73 -123.44 100.29
CA ALA A 329 -40.97 -124.66 100.61
C ALA A 329 -40.91 -124.95 102.12
N THR A 330 -40.73 -123.91 102.95
CA THR A 330 -40.78 -124.07 104.42
C THR A 330 -42.20 -124.38 104.93
N ALA A 331 -43.24 -123.85 104.28
CA ALA A 331 -44.63 -124.22 104.57
C ALA A 331 -44.95 -125.68 104.19
N GLU A 332 -44.37 -126.20 103.10
CA GLU A 332 -44.47 -127.62 102.71
C GLU A 332 -43.72 -128.54 103.68
N GLN A 333 -42.50 -128.17 104.10
CA GLN A 333 -41.75 -128.91 105.12
C GLN A 333 -42.47 -128.97 106.47
N LYS A 334 -43.09 -127.87 106.91
CA LYS A 334 -43.92 -127.85 108.12
C LYS A 334 -45.10 -128.83 108.02
N ASN A 335 -45.83 -128.81 106.90
CA ASN A 335 -46.93 -129.75 106.64
C ASN A 335 -46.46 -131.22 106.63
N HIS A 336 -45.25 -131.49 106.13
CA HIS A 336 -44.67 -132.82 106.14
C HIS A 336 -44.41 -133.30 107.58
N HIS A 337 -43.78 -132.49 108.42
CA HIS A 337 -43.53 -132.83 109.83
C HIS A 337 -44.82 -132.98 110.67
N GLU A 338 -45.87 -132.23 110.37
CA GLU A 338 -47.19 -132.41 111.00
C GLU A 338 -47.80 -133.77 110.66
N ARG A 339 -47.68 -134.24 109.41
CA ARG A 339 -48.14 -135.58 109.00
C ARG A 339 -47.36 -136.71 109.68
N GLU A 340 -46.03 -136.62 109.73
CA GLU A 340 -45.19 -137.61 110.42
C GLU A 340 -45.50 -137.68 111.93
N SER A 341 -45.72 -136.52 112.56
CA SER A 341 -46.13 -136.45 113.97
C SER A 341 -47.50 -137.08 114.22
N ALA A 342 -48.45 -136.90 113.28
CA ALA A 342 -49.75 -137.53 113.35
C ALA A 342 -49.68 -139.06 113.19
N GLU A 343 -48.85 -139.57 112.26
CA GLU A 343 -48.62 -141.00 112.09
C GLU A 343 -47.95 -141.64 113.30
N ASN A 344 -46.95 -140.99 113.89
CA ASN A 344 -46.29 -141.49 115.10
C ASN A 344 -47.23 -141.45 116.32
N ARG A 345 -48.06 -140.42 116.47
CA ARG A 345 -49.15 -140.43 117.47
C ARG A 345 -50.10 -141.62 117.27
N ASN A 346 -50.51 -141.90 116.04
CA ASN A 346 -51.39 -143.02 115.74
C ASN A 346 -50.77 -144.39 116.07
N LYS A 347 -49.45 -144.55 115.87
CA LYS A 347 -48.70 -145.77 116.26
C LYS A 347 -48.66 -145.96 117.78
N VAL A 348 -48.45 -144.88 118.54
CA VAL A 348 -48.47 -144.91 120.02
C VAL A 348 -49.85 -145.32 120.54
N VAL A 349 -50.93 -144.75 120.02
CA VAL A 349 -52.31 -145.13 120.39
C VAL A 349 -52.61 -146.61 120.10
N ARG A 350 -52.04 -147.14 118.99
CA ARG A 350 -52.22 -148.55 118.59
C ARG A 350 -51.45 -149.50 119.53
N LEU A 351 -50.25 -149.11 119.95
CA LEU A 351 -49.43 -149.86 120.93
C LEU A 351 -50.03 -149.81 122.35
N GLU A 352 -50.61 -148.68 122.77
CA GLU A 352 -51.31 -148.57 124.06
C GLU A 352 -52.55 -149.46 124.14
N LYS A 353 -53.31 -149.59 123.05
CA LYS A 353 -54.46 -150.52 122.98
C LYS A 353 -54.03 -151.99 123.04
N LEU A 354 -52.90 -152.34 122.45
CA LEU A 354 -52.34 -153.70 122.48
C LEU A 354 -51.83 -154.06 123.90
N CYS A 355 -51.15 -153.13 124.58
CA CYS A 355 -50.69 -153.34 125.97
C CYS A 355 -51.84 -153.49 126.98
N ARG A 356 -52.96 -152.76 126.81
CA ARG A 356 -54.15 -152.95 127.65
C ARG A 356 -54.85 -154.29 127.41
N ALA A 357 -54.88 -154.78 126.16
CA ALA A 357 -55.45 -156.08 125.83
C ALA A 357 -54.63 -157.23 126.42
N LEU A 358 -53.30 -157.17 126.32
CA LEU A 358 -52.38 -158.18 126.87
C LEU A 358 -52.33 -158.18 128.42
N GLN A 359 -52.55 -157.04 129.07
CA GLN A 359 -52.73 -156.99 130.54
C GLN A 359 -54.08 -157.59 131.00
N GLY A 360 -55.13 -157.51 130.17
CA GLY A 360 -56.42 -158.14 130.44
C GLY A 360 -56.37 -159.68 130.45
N GLU A 361 -55.66 -160.29 129.48
CA GLU A 361 -55.48 -161.75 129.43
C GLU A 361 -54.56 -162.28 130.55
N ARG A 362 -53.54 -161.50 130.94
CA ARG A 362 -52.65 -161.86 132.05
C ARG A 362 -53.40 -161.94 133.39
N ASN A 363 -54.32 -161.02 133.66
CA ASN A 363 -55.09 -161.02 134.90
C ASN A 363 -56.12 -162.16 134.94
N ALA A 364 -56.72 -162.53 133.81
CA ALA A 364 -57.67 -163.65 133.73
C ALA A 364 -57.03 -165.03 133.96
N LEU A 365 -55.74 -165.18 133.61
CA LEU A 365 -54.97 -166.40 133.88
C LEU A 365 -54.45 -166.47 135.34
N LEU A 366 -54.26 -165.32 136.00
CA LEU A 366 -53.86 -165.24 137.41
C LEU A 366 -54.95 -165.71 138.38
N ASP A 367 -56.24 -165.60 138.02
CA ASP A 367 -57.35 -166.08 138.86
C ASP A 367 -57.59 -167.61 138.78
N LYS A 368 -57.08 -168.28 137.73
CA LYS A 368 -57.17 -169.76 137.61
C LYS A 368 -56.03 -170.52 138.29
N ALA A 369 -54.93 -169.85 138.65
CA ALA A 369 -53.76 -170.49 139.27
C ALA A 369 -53.75 -170.40 140.81
N ARG A 370 -54.81 -169.90 141.46
CA ARG A 370 -54.95 -169.80 142.92
C ARG A 370 -55.68 -170.98 143.60
N ALA A 371 -55.89 -172.11 142.91
CA ALA A 371 -56.66 -173.27 143.42
C ALA A 371 -55.84 -174.54 143.80
N GLU A 372 -54.52 -174.58 143.64
CA GLU A 372 -53.68 -175.69 144.15
C GLU A 372 -52.28 -175.18 144.51
N SER A 373 -51.93 -175.29 145.80
CA SER A 373 -50.64 -175.07 146.47
C SER A 373 -50.01 -173.66 146.37
N ASN A 374 -50.13 -172.82 147.41
CA ASN A 374 -49.23 -172.79 148.58
C ASN A 374 -47.74 -172.93 148.23
N ALA A 375 -47.02 -171.80 148.24
CA ALA A 375 -45.76 -171.64 148.99
C ALA A 375 -45.31 -170.16 148.90
N SER A 376 -45.08 -169.60 150.10
CA SER A 376 -44.06 -168.60 150.47
C SER A 376 -43.65 -167.55 149.44
N GLU A 377 -43.99 -166.28 149.67
CA GLU A 377 -43.26 -165.35 150.55
C GLU A 377 -42.13 -164.63 149.81
N THR A 378 -42.03 -163.34 150.15
CA THR A 378 -40.79 -162.53 150.17
C THR A 378 -40.16 -162.20 148.81
N SER A 379 -39.57 -161.05 148.56
CA SER A 379 -39.35 -159.78 149.26
C SER A 379 -38.54 -158.91 148.28
N CYS A 380 -38.31 -157.64 148.66
CA CYS A 380 -37.22 -156.77 148.22
C CYS A 380 -37.47 -155.99 146.90
N GLN A 381 -37.69 -154.67 146.99
CA GLN A 381 -36.64 -153.61 147.11
C GLN A 381 -36.00 -153.37 145.74
N GLN A 382 -35.71 -152.16 145.26
CA GLN A 382 -35.45 -150.84 145.85
C GLN A 382 -35.50 -149.84 144.67
N GLN A 383 -35.90 -148.58 144.86
CA GLN A 383 -35.04 -147.39 145.03
C GLN A 383 -33.94 -147.28 143.96
N VAL A 384 -33.70 -146.14 143.32
CA VAL A 384 -33.13 -144.87 143.82
C VAL A 384 -33.34 -143.88 142.65
N GLU A 385 -33.93 -142.68 142.83
CA GLU A 385 -33.22 -141.41 143.16
C GLU A 385 -32.15 -141.08 142.10
N GLU A 386 -31.78 -139.85 141.72
CA GLU A 386 -31.98 -138.49 142.18
C GLU A 386 -31.25 -137.58 141.15
N LYS A 387 -31.60 -136.27 141.16
CA LYS A 387 -30.69 -135.11 140.99
C LYS A 387 -29.95 -134.93 139.64
N GLU A 388 -29.57 -133.73 139.20
CA GLU A 388 -29.53 -132.34 139.69
C GLU A 388 -29.36 -131.48 138.42
N ALA A 389 -30.07 -130.37 138.24
CA ALA A 389 -29.71 -129.00 138.64
C ALA A 389 -28.48 -128.38 137.93
N ASN A 390 -28.58 -127.05 137.75
CA ASN A 390 -27.53 -126.06 137.45
C ASN A 390 -27.02 -125.98 135.99
N ARG A 391 -26.70 -124.81 135.44
CA ARG A 391 -26.77 -123.40 135.88
C ARG A 391 -26.36 -122.53 134.69
N ARG A 392 -26.86 -121.28 134.71
CA ARG A 392 -26.22 -120.02 134.27
C ARG A 392 -25.88 -119.92 132.77
N GLY A 393 -26.14 -118.81 132.08
CA GLY A 393 -26.12 -117.41 132.51
C GLY A 393 -25.10 -116.67 131.66
N GLU A 394 -25.34 -115.37 131.44
CA GLU A 394 -24.50 -114.35 130.79
C GLU A 394 -24.58 -114.33 129.24
N GLU A 395 -25.23 -113.33 128.63
CA GLU A 395 -24.84 -111.91 128.44
C GLU A 395 -23.73 -111.70 127.40
N ILE A 396 -23.70 -110.48 126.82
CA ILE A 396 -22.64 -109.86 126.00
C ILE A 396 -22.71 -110.29 124.52
N SER A 397 -22.63 -109.46 123.47
CA SER A 397 -22.42 -108.02 123.27
C SER A 397 -22.52 -107.83 121.75
N CYS A 398 -23.16 -106.76 121.27
CA CYS A 398 -22.50 -105.60 120.64
C CYS A 398 -21.12 -105.90 120.04
N LEU A 399 -20.92 -105.55 118.76
CA LEU A 399 -20.05 -104.43 118.37
C LEU A 399 -19.94 -104.33 116.84
N SER A 400 -20.42 -103.18 116.38
CA SER A 400 -19.80 -102.27 115.42
C SER A 400 -18.33 -102.54 115.04
N GLN A 401 -18.03 -102.30 113.77
CA GLN A 401 -16.88 -101.53 113.28
C GLN A 401 -17.27 -101.07 111.86
N GLU A 402 -17.69 -99.82 111.64
CA GLU A 402 -16.92 -98.55 111.69
C GLU A 402 -15.72 -98.50 110.76
N ASP A 403 -15.76 -97.43 109.95
CA ASP A 403 -14.64 -96.56 109.62
C ASP A 403 -13.58 -97.10 108.65
N SER A 404 -12.97 -96.30 107.78
CA SER A 404 -13.06 -94.89 107.39
C SER A 404 -11.92 -94.70 106.36
N LYS A 405 -11.77 -93.46 105.89
CA LYS A 405 -10.71 -92.85 105.05
C LYS A 405 -11.16 -92.60 103.61
N ALA A 406 -11.55 -91.37 103.26
CA ALA A 406 -10.84 -90.07 103.31
C ALA A 406 -9.68 -89.99 102.31
N GLU A 407 -9.82 -89.10 101.33
CA GLU A 407 -8.93 -87.97 100.98
C GLU A 407 -9.50 -87.29 99.71
N ASN A 408 -9.99 -86.04 99.82
CA ASN A 408 -9.33 -84.77 99.43
C ASN A 408 -9.16 -84.64 97.89
N VAL A 409 -9.79 -83.68 97.19
CA VAL A 409 -9.56 -82.20 97.17
C VAL A 409 -8.08 -81.95 96.77
N GLU A 410 -7.76 -81.27 95.67
CA GLU A 410 -7.97 -79.83 95.45
C GLU A 410 -7.51 -79.41 94.03
N GLU A 411 -8.13 -78.33 93.54
CA GLU A 411 -7.59 -77.22 92.70
C GLU A 411 -6.87 -77.49 91.36
N SER A 412 -6.87 -76.63 90.32
CA SER A 412 -7.43 -75.31 89.96
C SER A 412 -6.40 -74.66 89.02
N SER A 413 -6.86 -73.67 88.26
CA SER A 413 -6.13 -72.58 87.58
C SER A 413 -6.16 -72.70 86.04
N GLN A 414 -6.99 -71.87 85.37
CA GLN A 414 -6.71 -70.48 84.92
C GLN A 414 -5.82 -70.49 83.65
N GLN A 415 -5.96 -69.64 82.64
CA GLN A 415 -6.85 -68.52 82.35
C GLN A 415 -6.64 -68.14 80.87
N ASP A 416 -7.71 -67.60 80.27
CA ASP A 416 -7.78 -66.36 79.49
C ASP A 416 -6.88 -66.08 78.26
N SER A 417 -7.62 -65.80 77.18
CA SER A 417 -7.66 -64.51 76.46
C SER A 417 -6.66 -64.27 75.32
N SER A 418 -7.23 -64.39 74.12
CA SER A 418 -7.40 -63.32 73.12
C SER A 418 -6.25 -62.34 72.88
N LYS A 419 -5.85 -62.22 71.61
CA LYS A 419 -5.51 -60.93 70.99
C LYS A 419 -5.61 -60.98 69.46
N LEU A 420 -6.44 -60.06 68.96
CA LEU A 420 -6.46 -59.49 67.61
C LEU A 420 -5.11 -58.82 67.28
N GLN A 421 -4.76 -58.75 65.99
CA GLN A 421 -4.73 -57.51 65.20
C GLN A 421 -3.62 -57.48 64.12
N GLU A 422 -4.04 -57.03 62.94
CA GLU A 422 -3.29 -56.35 61.87
C GLU A 422 -2.20 -57.08 61.08
N ALA A 423 -2.52 -57.28 59.81
CA ALA A 423 -1.56 -57.17 58.72
C ALA A 423 -2.11 -56.16 57.69
N CYS A 424 -1.67 -54.91 57.80
CA CYS A 424 -1.61 -53.99 56.67
C CYS A 424 -0.28 -54.23 55.95
N SER A 425 -0.29 -54.57 54.66
CA SER A 425 0.72 -54.07 53.72
C SER A 425 0.42 -54.50 52.28
N SER A 426 0.76 -53.59 51.38
CA SER A 426 1.00 -53.74 49.94
C SER A 426 -0.22 -53.40 49.06
N ILE A 427 -0.35 -52.15 48.61
CA ILE A 427 0.38 -51.46 47.51
C ILE A 427 -0.28 -51.79 46.15
N GLN A 428 -0.24 -50.77 45.26
CA GLN A 428 -0.56 -50.73 43.83
C GLN A 428 -1.91 -50.08 43.52
N ASP A 429 -2.06 -49.16 42.57
CA ASP A 429 -1.14 -48.45 41.68
C ASP A 429 -1.95 -47.27 41.10
N ILE A 430 -1.26 -46.16 40.85
CA ILE A 430 -1.36 -45.19 39.74
C ILE A 430 -2.55 -45.35 38.77
N ASP A 431 -3.44 -44.35 38.70
CA ASP A 431 -3.58 -43.36 37.58
C ASP A 431 -4.68 -42.32 37.89
#